data_AF-A0A6B3US27-F1
#
_entry.id   AF-A0A6B3US27-F1
#
_cell.length_a   1.000
_cell.length_b   1.000
_cell.length_c   1.000
_cell.angle_alpha   90.00
_cell.angle_beta   90.00
_cell.angle_gamma   90.00
#
_symmetry.space_group_name_H-M   'P 1'
#
loop_
_entity.id
_entity.type
_entity.pdbx_description
1 polymer ?
#
loop_
_entity_poly.entity_id
_entity_poly.type
_entity_poly.pdbx_seq_one_letter_code
_entity_poly.pdbx_strand_id
1 'polypeptide(L)' 'MTWLETLGRDGGAWRVAERSDAGFTIVPAEDDEAGFLAFQAVAQDALDRADDSYRALPHRAGDHETVGWDAVTIEFLH' A
#
# COMPACT_ATOMS: atom_id res chain seq x y z
N MET A 1 13.65 11.59 7.29
CA MET A 1 12.94 10.56 6.53
C MET A 1 11.45 10.82 6.72
N THR A 2 10.75 11.09 5.62
CA THR A 2 9.30 11.31 5.61
C THR A 2 8.57 9.99 5.72
N TRP A 3 7.27 10.07 5.99
CA TRP A 3 6.40 8.89 6.03
C TRP A 3 6.37 8.17 4.66
N LEU A 4 6.29 8.91 3.56
CA LEU A 4 6.27 8.36 2.18
C LEU A 4 7.59 7.67 1.81
N GLU A 5 8.74 8.24 2.24
CA GLU A 5 10.06 7.60 2.08
C GLU A 5 10.16 6.28 2.86
N THR A 6 9.43 6.16 3.97
CA THR A 6 9.34 4.94 4.78
C THR A 6 8.43 3.91 4.11
N LEU A 7 7.27 4.34 3.62
CA LEU A 7 6.30 3.49 2.94
C LEU A 7 6.88 2.87 1.65
N GLY A 8 7.70 3.63 0.92
CA GLY A 8 8.45 3.13 -0.22
C GLY A 8 9.53 2.09 0.14
N ARG A 9 9.63 1.63 1.38
CA ARG A 9 10.53 0.53 1.75
C ARG A 9 9.69 -0.61 2.28
N ASP A 10 10.24 -1.81 2.21
CA ASP A 10 9.60 -2.97 2.82
C ASP A 10 9.46 -2.73 4.32
N GLY A 11 8.28 -3.04 4.84
CA GLY A 11 7.93 -2.96 6.24
C GLY A 11 7.63 -4.35 6.81
N GLY A 12 7.27 -4.40 8.09
CA GLY A 12 6.89 -5.67 8.71
C GLY A 12 5.59 -6.26 8.14
N ALA A 13 4.63 -5.40 7.76
CA ALA A 13 3.30 -5.81 7.31
C ALA A 13 3.08 -5.67 5.79
N TRP A 14 4.00 -5.05 5.06
CA TRP A 14 3.89 -4.80 3.63
C TRP A 14 5.25 -4.92 2.95
N ARG A 15 5.25 -5.14 1.64
CA ARG A 15 6.43 -5.07 0.79
C ARG A 15 6.14 -4.24 -0.45
N VAL A 16 7.17 -3.67 -1.06
CA VAL A 16 7.05 -2.94 -2.32
C VAL A 16 7.10 -3.94 -3.47
N ALA A 17 5.99 -4.12 -4.17
CA ALA A 17 5.90 -5.00 -5.33
C ALA A 17 6.51 -4.36 -6.59
N GLU A 18 6.26 -3.07 -6.79
CA GLU A 18 6.68 -2.33 -7.98
C GLU A 18 7.16 -0.93 -7.60
N ARG A 19 8.16 -0.42 -8.31
CA ARG A 19 8.73 0.92 -8.09
C ARG A 19 9.13 1.56 -9.40
N SER A 20 8.80 2.84 -9.53
CA SER A 20 9.17 3.69 -10.66
C SER A 20 9.39 5.13 -10.20
N ASP A 21 9.83 6.00 -11.10
CA ASP A 21 9.93 7.45 -10.83
C ASP A 21 8.56 8.10 -10.59
N ALA A 22 7.47 7.51 -11.10
CA ALA A 22 6.11 8.01 -10.95
C ALA A 22 5.43 7.58 -9.64
N GLY A 23 6.03 6.63 -8.90
CA GLY A 23 5.37 6.04 -7.73
C GLY A 23 5.79 4.61 -7.43
N PHE A 24 5.03 3.93 -6.58
CA PHE A 24 5.28 2.55 -6.18
C PHE A 24 4.02 1.83 -5.70
N THR A 25 4.04 0.51 -5.75
CA THR A 25 2.92 -0.34 -5.31
C THR A 25 3.34 -1.14 -4.08
N ILE A 26 2.51 -1.10 -3.03
CA ILE A 26 2.67 -1.93 -1.84
C ILE A 26 1.62 -3.04 -1.81
N VAL A 27 2.03 -4.20 -1.29
CA VAL A 27 1.20 -5.39 -1.09
C VAL A 27 1.46 -5.95 0.31
N PRO A 28 0.60 -6.82 0.86
CA PRO A 28 0.90 -7.57 2.07
C PRO A 28 2.26 -8.27 1.99
N ALA A 29 3.00 -8.26 3.10
CA ALA A 29 4.27 -8.97 3.16
C ALA A 29 4.07 -10.49 3.07
N GLU A 30 3.05 -10.99 3.78
CA GLU A 30 2.65 -12.40 3.81
C GLU A 30 1.29 -12.58 3.12
N ASP A 31 1.13 -13.70 2.41
CA ASP A 31 -0.06 -14.04 1.60
C ASP A 31 -1.08 -14.86 2.43
N ASP A 32 -1.18 -14.57 3.73
CA ASP A 32 -2.10 -15.21 4.67
C ASP A 32 -3.01 -14.18 5.35
N GLU A 33 -4.11 -14.62 5.95
CA GLU A 33 -5.11 -13.74 6.57
C GLU A 33 -4.50 -12.74 7.55
N ALA A 34 -3.52 -13.14 8.36
CA ALA A 34 -2.87 -12.24 9.31
C ALA A 34 -2.00 -11.20 8.59
N GLY A 35 -1.32 -11.59 7.52
CA GLY A 35 -0.61 -10.69 6.61
C GLY A 35 -1.55 -9.64 5.98
N PHE A 36 -2.68 -10.08 5.43
CA PHE A 36 -3.69 -9.19 4.85
C PHE A 36 -4.27 -8.22 5.88
N LEU A 37 -4.62 -8.69 7.08
CA LEU A 37 -5.15 -7.85 8.16
C LEU A 37 -4.11 -6.84 8.66
N ALA A 38 -2.85 -7.24 8.79
CA ALA A 38 -1.77 -6.33 9.18
C ALA A 38 -1.52 -5.25 8.11
N PHE A 39 -1.65 -5.62 6.83
CA PHE A 39 -1.55 -4.71 5.70
C PHE A 39 -2.66 -3.65 5.70
N GLN A 40 -3.90 -4.00 6.10
CA GLN A 40 -5.05 -3.08 6.03
C GLN A 40 -4.80 -1.75 6.76
N ALA A 41 -4.11 -1.77 7.90
CA ALA A 41 -3.82 -0.55 8.65
C ALA A 41 -2.92 0.42 7.86
N VAL A 42 -1.93 -0.11 7.15
CA VAL A 42 -1.01 0.68 6.33
C VAL A 42 -1.68 1.14 5.04
N ALA A 43 -2.48 0.27 4.41
CA ALA A 43 -3.27 0.61 3.25
C ALA A 43 -4.24 1.76 3.54
N GLN A 44 -4.95 1.70 4.68
CA GLN A 44 -5.86 2.77 5.10
C GLN A 44 -5.11 4.07 5.44
N ASP A 45 -4.00 4.00 6.17
CA ASP A 45 -3.18 5.18 6.50
C ASP A 45 -2.68 5.88 5.23
N ALA A 46 -2.35 5.12 4.16
CA ALA A 46 -1.96 5.69 2.88
C ALA A 46 -3.10 6.37 2.11
N LEU A 47 -4.32 5.85 2.23
CA LEU A 47 -5.51 6.49 1.65
C LEU A 47 -5.87 7.78 2.40
N ASP A 48 -5.80 7.75 3.73
CA ASP A 48 -6.17 8.89 4.58
C ASP A 48 -5.18 10.06 4.49
N ARG A 49 -3.92 9.78 4.21
CA ARG A 49 -2.86 10.78 4.05
C ARG A 49 -2.68 11.28 2.63
N ALA A 50 -3.43 10.77 1.65
CA ALA A 50 -3.32 11.22 0.27
C ALA A 50 -3.66 12.72 0.19
N ASP A 51 -2.82 13.47 -0.51
CA ASP A 51 -2.91 14.93 -0.61
C ASP A 51 -2.49 15.42 -2.01
N ASP A 52 -2.23 16.72 -2.17
CA ASP A 52 -1.87 17.32 -3.46
C ASP A 52 -0.51 16.81 -4.01
N SER A 53 0.31 16.13 -3.21
CA SER A 53 1.62 15.58 -3.60
C SER A 53 1.58 14.13 -4.08
N TYR A 54 0.57 13.35 -3.71
CA TYR A 54 0.40 11.98 -4.19
C TYR A 54 -1.04 11.50 -4.02
N ARG A 55 -1.45 10.57 -4.88
CA ARG A 55 -2.70 9.81 -4.73
C ARG A 55 -2.41 8.37 -4.35
N ALA A 56 -3.28 7.76 -3.56
CA ALA A 56 -3.25 6.34 -3.22
C ALA A 56 -4.44 5.63 -3.88
N LEU A 57 -4.15 4.61 -4.69
CA LEU A 57 -5.13 3.82 -5.42
C LEU A 57 -5.22 2.42 -4.81
N PRO A 58 -6.32 2.08 -4.12
CA PRO A 58 -6.50 0.74 -3.58
C PRO A 58 -6.89 -0.24 -4.69
N HIS A 59 -6.32 -1.43 -4.66
CA HIS A 59 -6.65 -2.53 -5.55
C HIS A 59 -7.19 -3.70 -4.75
N ARG A 60 -8.26 -4.32 -5.27
CA ARG A 60 -8.72 -5.64 -4.81
C ARG A 60 -8.33 -6.68 -5.84
N ALA A 61 -7.56 -7.68 -5.42
CA ALA A 61 -7.41 -8.92 -6.15
C ALA A 61 -8.61 -9.81 -5.80
N GLY A 62 -9.16 -10.52 -6.79
CA GLY A 62 -10.45 -11.20 -6.67
C GLY A 62 -10.52 -12.31 -5.60
N ASP A 63 -11.76 -12.69 -5.28
CA ASP A 63 -12.21 -13.85 -4.48
C ASP A 63 -11.63 -14.03 -3.06
N HIS A 64 -10.92 -13.05 -2.51
CA HIS A 64 -10.71 -13.03 -1.08
C HIS A 64 -12.02 -12.60 -0.39
N GLU A 65 -12.63 -13.52 0.36
CA GLU A 65 -13.78 -13.24 1.25
C GLU A 65 -13.44 -12.21 2.35
N THR A 66 -12.18 -11.78 2.44
CA THR A 66 -11.70 -10.78 3.40
C THR A 66 -12.10 -9.36 2.97
N VAL A 67 -12.68 -8.62 3.92
CA VAL A 67 -13.00 -7.21 3.75
C VAL A 67 -11.68 -6.41 3.74
N GLY A 68 -11.23 -5.95 2.57
CA GLY A 68 -9.98 -5.20 2.49
C GLY A 68 -9.45 -4.87 1.10
N TRP A 69 -8.21 -4.40 1.06
CA TRP A 69 -7.40 -4.16 -0.15
C TRP A 69 -6.22 -5.15 -0.20
N ASP A 70 -5.87 -5.61 -1.39
CA ASP A 70 -4.75 -6.54 -1.64
C ASP A 70 -3.48 -5.80 -2.08
N ALA A 71 -3.65 -4.57 -2.59
CA ALA A 71 -2.55 -3.69 -2.90
C ALA A 71 -3.00 -2.24 -2.79
N VAL A 72 -2.03 -1.35 -2.64
CA VAL A 72 -2.23 0.09 -2.82
C VAL A 72 -1.10 0.62 -3.70
N THR A 73 -1.48 1.29 -4.79
CA THR A 73 -0.53 1.98 -5.66
C THR A 73 -0.45 3.45 -5.24
N ILE A 74 0.74 3.92 -4.94
CA ILE A 74 1.07 5.30 -4.61
C ILE A 74 1.60 5.96 -5.88
N GLU A 75 0.92 7.00 -6.37
CA GLU A 75 1.35 7.77 -7.53
C GLU A 75 1.65 9.21 -7.13
N PHE A 76 2.85 9.70 -7.47
CA PHE A 76 3.27 11.06 -7.18
C PHE A 76 2.62 12.05 -8.17
N LEU A 77 2.19 13.20 -7.64
CA LEU A 77 1.58 14.27 -8.42
C LEU A 77 2.63 15.37 -8.66
N HIS A 78 2.60 15.97 -9.85
CA HIS A 78 3.54 17.00 -10.32
C HIS A 78 2.91 18.38 -10.36
#